data_AF-A0A9D6DGF6-F1
#
_entry.id   AF-A0A9D6DGF6-F1
#
_cell.length_a   1.000
_cell.length_b   1.000
_cell.length_c   1.000
_cell.angle_alpha   90.00
_cell.angle_beta   90.00
_cell.angle_gamma   90.00
#
_symmetry.space_group_name_H-M   'P 1'
#
loop_
_entity.id
_entity.type
_entity.pdbx_description
1 polymer ?
#
loop_
_entity_poly.entity_id
_entity_poly.type
_entity_poly.pdbx_seq_one_letter_code
_entity_poly.pdbx_strand_id
1 'polypeptide(L)'
;MATLARWIAALGCALLLCAAATAGQQCEPRRPSVDAMAQDLALAASVAGQLDQIAAREGAQVLLIARAGQDLSEYGLRWSHLGIAYRDRAALAGRGAWRVVHKLNQCGSDRSHIHRQGLAEFFGEGLHAREAAVAALAPALAERVLPQLSNDAVLAQLHEPRYNMLAYPWSGNYQQSNQWAIETLAAMAGPDVTTREQARDWLRATGYRPTTVQVPAMQRLAARIGMAHIAFDDHPFGRRMAGQIDTVTVESVFAWLERARLGEAPRVLPSRAVVERESRPVERMSADGGLQTQTLR
;
A
#
# COMPACT_ATOMS: atom_id res chain seq x y z
N MET A 1 27.51 18.31 54.00
CA MET A 1 28.14 17.88 52.73
C MET A 1 27.84 16.42 52.36
N ALA A 2 27.82 15.47 53.30
CA ALA A 2 27.54 14.05 53.02
C ALA A 2 26.09 13.71 52.62
N THR A 3 25.12 14.57 52.95
CA THR A 3 23.70 14.38 52.61
C THR A 3 23.37 14.82 51.18
N LEU A 4 23.97 15.91 50.68
CA LEU A 4 23.77 16.40 49.31
C LEU A 4 24.28 15.40 48.24
N ALA A 5 25.40 14.72 48.53
CA ALA A 5 25.99 13.72 47.65
C ALA A 5 25.11 12.46 47.47
N ARG A 6 24.29 12.12 48.48
CA ARG A 6 23.35 10.98 48.41
C ARG A 6 22.13 11.25 47.53
N TRP A 7 21.66 12.50 47.46
CA TRP A 7 20.55 12.89 46.58
C TRP A 7 20.96 12.98 45.11
N ILE A 8 22.20 13.41 44.83
CA ILE A 8 22.75 13.45 43.46
C ILE A 8 22.98 12.03 42.92
N ALA A 9 23.44 11.09 43.75
CA ALA A 9 23.59 9.68 43.36
C ALA A 9 22.23 8.99 43.12
N ALA A 10 21.18 9.35 43.87
CA ALA A 10 19.83 8.81 43.68
C ALA A 10 19.15 9.36 42.40
N LEU A 11 19.40 10.63 42.04
CA LEU A 11 18.94 11.18 40.74
C LEU A 11 19.72 10.60 39.55
N GLY A 12 21.02 10.32 39.72
CA GLY A 12 21.86 9.72 38.68
C GLY A 12 21.49 8.28 38.32
N CYS A 13 21.07 7.48 39.30
CA CYS A 13 20.64 6.09 39.05
C CYS A 13 19.21 5.97 38.50
N ALA A 14 18.33 6.95 38.71
CA ALA A 14 16.99 6.95 38.12
C ALA A 14 16.98 7.30 36.62
N LEU A 15 18.02 8.01 36.13
CA LEU A 15 18.17 8.37 34.71
C LEU A 15 18.81 7.26 33.86
N LEU A 16 19.42 6.25 34.46
CA LEU A 16 20.05 5.12 33.74
C LEU A 16 19.11 3.91 33.56
N LEU A 17 17.88 3.98 34.09
CA LEU A 17 16.85 2.94 33.98
C LEU A 17 15.70 3.31 33.04
N CYS A 18 15.84 4.39 32.26
CA CYS A 18 15.14 4.48 30.99
C CYS A 18 15.73 3.42 30.07
N ALA A 19 15.25 2.18 30.22
CA ALA A 19 15.24 1.24 29.12
C ALA A 19 14.86 2.05 27.88
N ALA A 20 15.72 2.01 26.87
CA ALA A 20 15.37 2.46 25.54
C ALA A 20 14.17 1.61 25.11
N ALA A 21 12.97 2.01 25.51
CA ALA A 21 11.75 1.60 24.88
C ALA A 21 11.84 2.23 23.50
N THR A 22 12.35 1.46 22.55
CA THR A 22 12.42 1.78 21.12
C THR A 22 11.01 1.78 20.53
N ALA A 23 10.10 2.56 21.12
CA ALA A 23 8.78 2.86 20.58
C ALA A 23 8.97 3.86 19.43
N GLY A 24 9.32 3.34 18.24
CA GLY A 24 9.55 4.18 17.06
C GLY A 24 10.00 3.45 15.79
N GLN A 25 10.28 2.14 15.82
CA GLN A 25 10.75 1.41 14.64
C GLN A 25 9.60 0.63 13.99
N GLN A 26 8.73 1.32 13.25
CA GLN A 26 7.62 0.67 12.50
C GLN A 26 8.06 -0.02 11.19
N CYS A 27 9.36 -0.20 11.01
CA CYS A 27 9.97 -0.92 9.89
C CYS A 27 11.26 -1.56 10.40
N GLU A 28 11.18 -2.29 11.51
CA GLU A 28 12.30 -3.14 11.93
C GLU A 28 12.41 -4.28 10.89
N PRO A 29 13.59 -4.57 10.33
CA PRO A 29 13.78 -5.67 9.38
C PRO A 29 13.56 -7.00 10.12
N ARG A 30 12.29 -7.36 10.30
CA ARG A 30 11.88 -8.59 10.95
C ARG A 30 11.93 -9.69 9.89
N ARG A 31 12.74 -10.72 10.11
CA ARG A 31 12.67 -11.92 9.28
C ARG A 31 11.31 -12.58 9.55
N PRO A 32 10.42 -12.69 8.55
CA PRO A 32 9.15 -13.37 8.75
C PRO A 32 9.39 -14.85 9.06
N SER A 33 8.51 -15.47 9.85
CA SER A 33 8.53 -16.92 10.04
C SER A 33 8.10 -17.62 8.74
N VAL A 34 8.49 -18.89 8.58
CA VAL A 34 8.06 -19.71 7.43
C VAL A 34 6.54 -19.77 7.33
N ASP A 35 5.84 -19.91 8.47
CA ASP A 35 4.37 -19.94 8.50
C ASP A 35 3.76 -18.62 8.03
N ALA A 36 4.33 -17.48 8.45
CA ALA A 36 3.87 -16.18 7.99
C ALA A 36 4.08 -16.02 6.48
N MET A 37 5.25 -16.40 5.97
CA MET A 37 5.54 -16.38 4.53
C MET A 37 4.57 -17.27 3.73
N ALA A 38 4.30 -18.49 4.24
CA ALA A 38 3.37 -19.41 3.59
C ALA A 38 1.95 -18.83 3.54
N GLN A 39 1.51 -18.17 4.60
CA GLN A 39 0.19 -17.55 4.68
C GLN A 39 0.08 -16.30 3.78
N ASP A 40 1.13 -15.49 3.68
CA ASP A 40 1.17 -14.33 2.78
C ASP A 40 1.18 -14.79 1.30
N LEU A 41 1.89 -15.87 0.99
CA LEU A 41 1.87 -16.48 -0.34
C LEU A 41 0.50 -17.09 -0.67
N ALA A 42 -0.16 -17.73 0.31
CA ALA A 42 -1.52 -18.25 0.14
C ALA A 42 -2.51 -17.11 -0.15
N LEU A 43 -2.40 -15.98 0.55
CA LEU A 43 -3.19 -14.79 0.26
C LEU A 43 -2.90 -14.28 -1.16
N ALA A 44 -1.62 -14.15 -1.54
CA ALA A 44 -1.24 -13.69 -2.88
C ALA A 44 -1.83 -14.58 -3.99
N ALA A 45 -1.75 -15.90 -3.84
CA ALA A 45 -2.34 -16.86 -4.78
C ALA A 45 -3.87 -16.76 -4.83
N SER A 46 -4.52 -16.63 -3.67
CA SER A 46 -5.97 -16.46 -3.55
C SER A 46 -6.47 -15.17 -4.20
N VAL A 47 -5.76 -14.06 -3.98
CA VAL A 47 -6.04 -12.77 -4.60
C VAL A 47 -5.81 -12.83 -6.11
N ALA A 48 -4.72 -13.46 -6.59
CA ALA A 48 -4.47 -13.64 -8.01
C ALA A 48 -5.65 -14.34 -8.72
N GLY A 49 -6.13 -15.44 -8.15
CA GLY A 49 -7.29 -16.17 -8.69
C GLY A 49 -8.59 -15.38 -8.64
N GLN A 50 -8.79 -14.54 -7.61
CA GLN A 50 -9.94 -13.64 -7.53
C GLN A 50 -9.84 -12.50 -8.54
N LEU A 51 -8.67 -11.91 -8.75
CA LEU A 51 -8.43 -10.91 -9.79
C LEU A 51 -8.66 -11.47 -11.19
N ASP A 52 -8.23 -12.71 -11.46
CA ASP A 52 -8.51 -13.39 -12.74
C ASP A 52 -10.03 -13.59 -12.95
N GLN A 53 -10.78 -13.91 -11.89
CA GLN A 53 -12.24 -14.01 -11.97
C GLN A 53 -12.91 -12.66 -12.25
N ILE A 54 -12.47 -11.59 -11.60
CA ILE A 54 -12.95 -10.23 -11.84
C ILE A 54 -12.65 -9.83 -13.28
N ALA A 55 -11.41 -10.03 -13.74
CA ALA A 55 -11.01 -9.73 -15.12
C ALA A 55 -11.83 -10.52 -16.15
N ALA A 56 -12.11 -11.81 -15.91
CA ALA A 56 -12.88 -12.64 -16.83
C ALA A 56 -14.38 -12.30 -16.87
N ARG A 57 -14.97 -11.90 -15.74
CA ARG A 57 -16.42 -11.62 -15.64
C ARG A 57 -16.78 -10.18 -16.00
N GLU A 58 -15.92 -9.25 -15.62
CA GLU A 58 -16.20 -7.81 -15.62
C GLU A 58 -15.28 -7.05 -16.58
N GLY A 59 -14.29 -7.73 -17.16
CA GLY A 59 -13.34 -7.11 -18.08
C GLY A 59 -12.33 -6.20 -17.39
N ALA A 60 -12.21 -6.22 -16.06
CA ALA A 60 -11.29 -5.36 -15.33
C ALA A 60 -9.82 -5.61 -15.72
N GLN A 61 -9.13 -4.56 -16.16
CA GLN A 61 -7.72 -4.64 -16.57
C GLN A 61 -6.77 -3.95 -15.60
N VAL A 62 -7.28 -2.94 -14.90
CA VAL A 62 -6.55 -2.14 -13.91
C VAL A 62 -7.43 -1.98 -12.67
N LEU A 63 -6.85 -2.22 -11.49
CA LEU A 63 -7.52 -2.07 -10.21
C LEU A 63 -6.62 -1.27 -9.28
N LEU A 64 -7.21 -0.48 -8.39
CA LEU A 64 -6.50 -0.13 -7.17
C LEU A 64 -6.59 -1.31 -6.21
N ILE A 65 -5.48 -1.67 -5.60
CA ILE A 65 -5.36 -2.78 -4.65
C ILE A 65 -4.81 -2.26 -3.33
N ALA A 66 -5.33 -2.75 -2.22
CA ALA A 66 -4.92 -2.36 -0.89
C ALA A 66 -4.63 -3.55 0.02
N ARG A 67 -3.78 -3.34 1.01
CA ARG A 67 -3.41 -4.33 2.04
C ARG A 67 -3.45 -3.71 3.45
N ALA A 68 -3.70 -4.55 4.45
CA ALA A 68 -3.67 -4.19 5.86
C ALA A 68 -2.32 -4.56 6.49
N GLY A 69 -1.29 -3.75 6.21
CA GLY A 69 0.07 -3.97 6.72
C GLY A 69 0.27 -3.50 8.17
N GLN A 70 -0.55 -2.56 8.64
CA GLN A 70 -0.49 -2.02 10.00
C GLN A 70 -1.89 -2.01 10.62
N ASP A 71 -1.97 -2.11 11.93
CA ASP A 71 -3.20 -1.85 12.66
C ASP A 71 -3.45 -0.34 12.70
N LEU A 72 -4.49 0.12 12.02
CA LEU A 72 -4.90 1.53 12.00
C LEU A 72 -6.29 1.71 12.63
N SER A 73 -6.78 0.71 13.38
CA SER A 73 -8.11 0.71 13.97
C SER A 73 -8.34 1.88 14.94
N GLU A 74 -7.28 2.35 15.62
CA GLU A 74 -7.33 3.55 16.47
C GLU A 74 -7.73 4.82 15.72
N TYR A 75 -7.49 4.88 14.40
CA TYR A 75 -7.87 5.98 13.51
C TYR A 75 -9.14 5.68 12.70
N GLY A 76 -9.80 4.54 12.94
CA GLY A 76 -10.95 4.09 12.16
C GLY A 76 -10.61 3.68 10.73
N LEU A 77 -9.34 3.31 10.47
CA LEU A 77 -8.86 2.88 9.15
C LEU A 77 -8.55 1.38 9.17
N ARG A 78 -8.73 0.73 8.03
CA ARG A 78 -8.49 -0.71 7.84
C ARG A 78 -7.24 -0.96 7.02
N TRP A 79 -6.99 -0.13 6.01
CA TRP A 79 -5.97 -0.38 5.01
C TRP A 79 -4.83 0.61 5.12
N SER A 80 -3.60 0.11 5.20
CA SER A 80 -2.42 0.96 5.38
C SER A 80 -1.75 1.36 4.06
N HIS A 81 -1.94 0.57 3.00
CA HIS A 81 -1.15 0.74 1.78
C HIS A 81 -1.93 0.42 0.51
N LEU A 82 -1.72 1.27 -0.50
CA LEU A 82 -2.35 1.22 -1.82
C LEU A 82 -1.32 0.95 -2.92
N GLY A 83 -1.72 0.20 -3.94
CA GLY A 83 -1.01 0.08 -5.20
C GLY A 83 -1.97 0.09 -6.39
N ILE A 84 -1.42 0.22 -7.60
CA ILE A 84 -2.15 0.08 -8.86
C ILE A 84 -1.81 -1.29 -9.44
N ALA A 85 -2.77 -2.21 -9.41
CA ALA A 85 -2.66 -3.54 -9.97
C ALA A 85 -3.08 -3.56 -11.45
N TYR A 86 -2.30 -4.24 -12.29
CA TYR A 86 -2.66 -4.48 -13.68
C TYR A 86 -2.14 -5.84 -14.16
N ARG A 87 -2.81 -6.39 -15.17
CA ARG A 87 -2.38 -7.64 -15.81
C ARG A 87 -1.35 -7.35 -16.89
N ASP A 88 -0.08 -7.54 -16.57
CA ASP A 88 1.00 -7.52 -17.54
C ASP A 88 0.93 -8.77 -18.40
N ARG A 89 0.50 -8.63 -19.66
CA ARG A 89 0.36 -9.76 -20.60
C ARG A 89 1.70 -10.26 -21.14
N ALA A 90 2.75 -9.44 -21.11
CA ALA A 90 4.08 -9.83 -21.59
C ALA A 90 4.86 -10.62 -20.52
N ALA A 91 4.51 -10.46 -19.24
CA ALA A 91 5.13 -11.19 -18.15
C ALA A 91 5.07 -12.72 -18.32
N LEU A 92 6.05 -13.40 -17.70
CA LEU A 92 6.16 -14.86 -17.67
C LEU A 92 6.13 -15.51 -19.07
N ALA A 93 6.88 -14.95 -20.02
CA ALA A 93 6.95 -15.39 -21.42
C ALA A 93 5.57 -15.43 -22.10
N GLY A 94 4.76 -14.39 -21.89
CA GLY A 94 3.43 -14.27 -22.50
C GLY A 94 2.30 -14.97 -21.77
N ARG A 95 2.57 -15.72 -20.69
CA ARG A 95 1.51 -16.29 -19.83
C ARG A 95 0.72 -15.20 -19.09
N GLY A 96 1.37 -14.06 -18.87
CA GLY A 96 0.85 -12.92 -18.15
C GLY A 96 0.92 -13.09 -16.63
N ALA A 97 1.02 -11.97 -15.93
CA ALA A 97 1.03 -11.91 -14.47
C ALA A 97 0.41 -10.62 -13.96
N TRP A 98 -0.19 -10.67 -12.78
CA TRP A 98 -0.57 -9.46 -12.06
C TRP A 98 0.69 -8.77 -11.52
N ARG A 99 0.81 -7.48 -11.83
CA ARG A 99 1.84 -6.57 -11.30
C ARG A 99 1.17 -5.49 -10.49
N VAL A 100 1.81 -5.07 -9.41
CA VAL A 100 1.39 -3.95 -8.57
C VAL A 100 2.48 -2.89 -8.61
N VAL A 101 2.12 -1.67 -9.02
CA VAL A 101 3.00 -0.50 -8.90
C VAL A 101 2.59 0.31 -7.68
N HIS A 102 3.56 0.62 -6.83
CA HIS A 102 3.35 1.26 -5.54
C HIS A 102 4.64 1.93 -5.05
N LYS A 103 4.49 2.82 -4.07
CA LYS A 103 5.59 3.61 -3.51
C LYS A 103 5.85 3.18 -2.07
N LEU A 104 7.07 2.76 -1.75
CA LEU A 104 7.44 2.37 -0.39
C LEU A 104 8.40 3.40 0.24
N ASN A 105 8.31 3.60 1.55
CA ASN A 105 9.38 4.24 2.28
C ASN A 105 10.51 3.23 2.52
N GLN A 106 11.74 3.70 2.50
CA GLN A 106 12.86 2.92 2.97
C GLN A 106 12.80 2.86 4.50
N CYS A 107 12.92 1.65 5.08
CA CYS A 107 12.89 1.47 6.52
C CYS A 107 13.92 2.36 7.23
N GLY A 108 13.51 3.01 8.32
CA GLY A 108 14.37 3.87 9.12
C GLY A 108 14.77 5.20 8.47
N SER A 109 14.20 5.56 7.31
CA SER A 109 14.46 6.85 6.65
C SER A 109 13.19 7.59 6.26
N ASP A 110 13.35 8.82 5.79
CA ASP A 110 12.34 9.68 5.17
C ASP A 110 12.41 9.62 3.64
N ARG A 111 13.04 8.58 3.08
CA ARG A 111 13.21 8.40 1.64
C ARG A 111 12.28 7.33 1.12
N SER A 112 11.94 7.41 -0.16
CA SER A 112 11.01 6.48 -0.80
C SER A 112 11.40 6.14 -2.22
N HIS A 113 10.92 4.98 -2.67
CA HIS A 113 11.17 4.43 -4.00
C HIS A 113 9.88 3.88 -4.61
N ILE A 114 9.82 3.89 -5.94
CA ILE A 114 8.74 3.28 -6.70
C ILE A 114 9.12 1.83 -7.02
N HIS A 115 8.17 0.93 -6.78
CA HIS A 115 8.35 -0.49 -7.00
C HIS A 115 7.29 -1.01 -7.97
N ARG A 116 7.69 -1.95 -8.82
CA ARG A 116 6.81 -2.79 -9.62
C ARG A 116 7.02 -4.23 -9.19
N GLN A 117 6.04 -4.79 -8.49
CA GLN A 117 6.16 -6.08 -7.81
C GLN A 117 5.06 -7.04 -8.26
N GLY A 118 5.25 -8.35 -8.03
CA GLY A 118 4.16 -9.31 -8.09
C GLY A 118 3.29 -9.23 -6.84
N LEU A 119 2.21 -10.01 -6.80
CA LEU A 119 1.34 -10.08 -5.64
C LEU A 119 2.04 -10.71 -4.41
N ALA A 120 2.98 -11.64 -4.62
CA ALA A 120 3.71 -12.28 -3.53
C ALA A 120 4.56 -11.25 -2.77
N GLU A 121 5.29 -10.40 -3.49
CA GLU A 121 6.06 -9.31 -2.89
C GLU A 121 5.14 -8.22 -2.34
N PHE A 122 4.02 -7.91 -3.01
CA PHE A 122 3.03 -6.96 -2.49
C PHE A 122 2.33 -7.42 -1.21
N PHE A 123 2.26 -8.71 -0.89
CA PHE A 123 1.69 -9.16 0.40
C PHE A 123 2.76 -9.54 1.42
N GLY A 124 3.97 -9.93 0.98
CA GLY A 124 5.06 -10.40 1.83
C GLY A 124 5.81 -9.33 2.64
N GLU A 125 5.18 -8.19 2.95
CA GLU A 125 5.79 -7.10 3.74
C GLU A 125 5.40 -7.15 5.24
N GLY A 126 4.85 -8.28 5.70
CA GLY A 126 4.43 -8.47 7.10
C GLY A 126 3.06 -7.84 7.39
N LEU A 127 1.99 -8.56 7.07
CA LEU A 127 0.62 -8.06 7.22
C LEU A 127 0.13 -8.11 8.67
N HIS A 128 -0.58 -7.07 9.09
CA HIS A 128 -1.40 -7.10 10.30
C HIS A 128 -2.65 -7.98 10.09
N ALA A 129 -3.31 -7.85 8.94
CA ALA A 129 -4.49 -8.63 8.57
C ALA A 129 -4.34 -9.24 7.17
N ARG A 130 -4.71 -10.53 7.01
CA ARG A 130 -4.52 -11.31 5.77
C ARG A 130 -5.72 -11.22 4.83
N GLU A 131 -5.88 -10.04 4.27
CA GLU A 131 -6.93 -9.70 3.34
C GLU A 131 -6.45 -8.57 2.43
N ALA A 132 -7.12 -8.43 1.29
CA ALA A 132 -6.93 -7.31 0.40
C ALA A 132 -8.25 -6.58 0.19
N ALA A 133 -8.18 -5.35 -0.28
CA ALA A 133 -9.32 -4.70 -0.92
C ALA A 133 -8.95 -4.27 -2.33
N VAL A 134 -9.93 -4.30 -3.24
CA VAL A 134 -9.74 -3.87 -4.62
C VAL A 134 -10.89 -2.99 -5.07
N ALA A 135 -10.59 -2.04 -5.95
CA ALA A 135 -11.57 -1.29 -6.72
C ALA A 135 -11.13 -1.30 -8.18
N ALA A 136 -11.93 -1.90 -9.06
CA ALA A 136 -11.66 -1.87 -10.50
C ALA A 136 -11.83 -0.44 -11.02
N LEU A 137 -10.90 0.02 -11.86
CA LEU A 137 -11.05 1.32 -12.51
C LEU A 137 -12.18 1.25 -13.55
N ALA A 138 -12.89 2.36 -13.74
CA ALA A 138 -13.89 2.47 -14.79
C ALA A 138 -13.24 2.21 -16.17
N PRO A 139 -13.91 1.54 -17.12
CA PRO A 139 -13.30 1.11 -18.38
C PRO A 139 -12.56 2.23 -19.13
N ALA A 140 -13.18 3.41 -19.26
CA ALA A 140 -12.57 4.55 -19.94
C ALA A 140 -11.30 5.08 -19.25
N LEU A 141 -11.19 4.95 -17.92
CA LEU A 141 -9.98 5.31 -17.20
C LEU A 141 -8.91 4.21 -17.35
N ALA A 142 -9.32 2.94 -17.24
CA ALA A 142 -8.42 1.80 -17.40
C ALA A 142 -7.75 1.79 -18.79
N GLU A 143 -8.48 2.13 -19.85
CA GLU A 143 -7.95 2.25 -21.22
C GLU A 143 -6.83 3.29 -21.35
N ARG A 144 -6.92 4.40 -20.62
CA ARG A 144 -5.88 5.45 -20.60
C ARG A 144 -4.68 5.03 -19.76
N VAL A 145 -4.93 4.39 -18.62
CA VAL A 145 -3.92 4.06 -17.61
C VAL A 145 -3.08 2.86 -18.04
N LEU A 146 -3.72 1.78 -18.53
CA LEU A 146 -3.07 0.49 -18.78
C LEU A 146 -1.82 0.58 -19.68
N PRO A 147 -1.82 1.30 -20.83
CA PRO A 147 -0.66 1.34 -21.72
C PRO A 147 0.56 2.04 -21.10
N GLN A 148 0.34 2.89 -20.09
CA GLN A 148 1.37 3.70 -19.45
C GLN A 148 2.02 2.98 -18.27
N LEU A 149 1.31 2.02 -17.65
CA LEU A 149 1.75 1.38 -16.42
C LEU A 149 3.09 0.66 -16.55
N SER A 150 3.45 0.11 -17.70
CA SER A 150 4.75 -0.56 -17.90
C SER A 150 5.94 0.39 -18.12
N ASN A 151 5.70 1.70 -18.25
CA ASN A 151 6.74 2.68 -18.50
C ASN A 151 7.24 3.30 -17.17
N ASP A 152 8.45 2.90 -16.75
CA ASP A 152 9.03 3.37 -15.49
C ASP A 152 9.31 4.88 -15.47
N ALA A 153 9.54 5.52 -16.63
CA ALA A 153 9.71 6.97 -16.69
C ALA A 153 8.40 7.71 -16.34
N VAL A 154 7.25 7.18 -16.78
CA VAL A 154 5.93 7.73 -16.41
C VAL A 154 5.67 7.54 -14.91
N LEU A 155 5.99 6.37 -14.37
CA LEU A 155 5.81 6.10 -12.93
C LEU A 155 6.71 6.97 -12.03
N ALA A 156 7.90 7.33 -12.52
CA ALA A 156 8.85 8.16 -11.81
C ALA A 156 8.57 9.67 -11.96
N GLN A 157 7.77 10.08 -12.96
CA GLN A 157 7.56 11.48 -13.33
C GLN A 157 7.13 12.37 -12.15
N LEU A 158 6.20 11.86 -11.32
CA LEU A 158 5.64 12.58 -10.18
C LEU A 158 6.19 12.11 -8.83
N HIS A 159 7.30 11.36 -8.81
CA HIS A 159 7.90 10.86 -7.58
C HIS A 159 8.60 11.98 -6.82
N GLU A 160 8.12 12.26 -5.60
CA GLU A 160 8.85 13.08 -4.62
C GLU A 160 9.49 12.14 -3.59
N PRO A 161 10.83 12.06 -3.53
CA PRO A 161 11.47 11.09 -2.66
C PRO A 161 11.37 11.41 -1.17
N ARG A 162 11.13 12.67 -0.77
CA ARG A 162 10.87 13.07 0.62
C ARG A 162 9.53 12.50 1.08
N TYR A 163 9.61 11.40 1.79
CA TYR A 163 8.48 10.65 2.29
C TYR A 163 8.06 11.18 3.65
N ASN A 164 6.76 11.46 3.78
CA ASN A 164 6.11 11.73 5.05
C ASN A 164 4.81 10.92 5.08
N MET A 165 4.65 9.99 6.02
CA MET A 165 3.45 9.14 6.12
C MET A 165 2.16 9.97 6.27
N LEU A 166 2.27 11.14 6.90
CA LEU A 166 1.15 12.03 7.17
C LEU A 166 1.13 13.25 6.23
N ALA A 167 1.83 13.20 5.09
CA ALA A 167 1.93 14.32 4.14
C ALA A 167 0.57 15.01 3.89
N TYR A 168 0.54 16.33 4.01
CA TYR A 168 -0.65 17.10 3.68
C TYR A 168 -0.89 17.00 2.17
N PRO A 169 -2.06 16.51 1.71
CA PRO A 169 -2.29 16.20 0.29
C PRO A 169 -2.11 17.41 -0.65
N TRP A 170 -2.17 18.61 -0.09
CA TRP A 170 -2.25 19.86 -0.84
C TRP A 170 -0.99 20.73 -0.78
N SER A 171 0.03 20.37 0.02
CA SER A 171 1.25 21.16 0.18
C SER A 171 2.26 20.96 -0.95
N GLY A 172 2.44 19.70 -1.39
CA GLY A 172 3.48 19.29 -2.33
C GLY A 172 4.88 19.10 -1.74
N ASN A 173 5.15 19.54 -0.49
CA ASN A 173 6.48 19.46 0.14
C ASN A 173 6.94 18.02 0.40
N TYR A 174 5.99 17.12 0.60
CA TYR A 174 6.21 15.71 0.84
C TYR A 174 5.28 14.86 -0.05
N GLN A 175 5.53 13.55 -0.07
CA GLN A 175 4.62 12.61 -0.72
C GLN A 175 4.64 11.27 0.01
N GLN A 176 3.48 10.86 0.51
CA GLN A 176 3.27 9.51 1.03
C GLN A 176 2.98 8.50 -0.10
N SER A 177 2.88 7.22 0.28
CA SER A 177 2.65 6.10 -0.65
C SER A 177 1.30 6.19 -1.38
N ASN A 178 0.20 6.40 -0.65
CA ASN A 178 -1.13 6.46 -1.25
C ASN A 178 -1.31 7.71 -2.12
N GLN A 179 -0.70 8.83 -1.72
CA GLN A 179 -0.72 10.08 -2.48
C GLN A 179 -0.02 9.94 -3.83
N TRP A 180 1.14 9.27 -3.87
CA TRP A 180 1.81 8.99 -5.14
C TRP A 180 0.91 8.20 -6.10
N ALA A 181 0.20 7.19 -5.60
CA ALA A 181 -0.67 6.38 -6.45
C ALA A 181 -1.78 7.22 -7.11
N ILE A 182 -2.45 8.10 -6.36
CA ILE A 182 -3.53 8.93 -6.92
C ILE A 182 -3.03 10.12 -7.75
N GLU A 183 -1.86 10.69 -7.44
CA GLU A 183 -1.24 11.73 -8.28
C GLU A 183 -0.78 11.13 -9.61
N THR A 184 -0.20 9.92 -9.60
CA THR A 184 0.21 9.21 -10.82
C THR A 184 -1.01 8.78 -11.64
N LEU A 185 -2.09 8.33 -10.98
CA LEU A 185 -3.35 8.06 -11.66
C LEU A 185 -3.91 9.30 -12.36
N ALA A 186 -3.85 10.48 -11.70
CA ALA A 186 -4.24 11.75 -12.30
C ALA A 186 -3.41 12.09 -13.54
N ALA A 187 -2.09 11.90 -13.48
CA ALA A 187 -1.18 12.09 -14.61
C ALA A 187 -1.52 11.20 -15.82
N MET A 188 -1.85 9.94 -15.55
CA MET A 188 -2.23 9.00 -16.61
C MET A 188 -3.65 9.28 -17.16
N ALA A 189 -4.55 9.86 -16.36
CA ALA A 189 -5.92 10.17 -16.75
C ALA A 189 -6.02 11.45 -17.61
N GLY A 190 -5.28 12.50 -17.22
CA GLY A 190 -5.29 13.81 -17.84
C GLY A 190 -4.00 14.09 -18.63
N PRO A 191 -4.05 14.24 -19.96
CA PRO A 191 -2.83 14.42 -20.77
C PRO A 191 -2.04 15.69 -20.43
N ASP A 192 -2.69 16.71 -19.87
CA ASP A 192 -2.06 17.98 -19.47
C ASP A 192 -1.45 17.93 -18.05
N VAL A 193 -1.62 16.81 -17.34
CA VAL A 193 -1.15 16.64 -15.97
C VAL A 193 0.29 16.11 -15.99
N THR A 194 1.25 17.02 -15.99
CA THR A 194 2.68 16.68 -16.08
C THR A 194 3.46 17.00 -14.81
N THR A 195 2.86 17.73 -13.87
CA THR A 195 3.46 18.14 -12.60
C THR A 195 2.61 17.68 -11.40
N ARG A 196 3.24 17.62 -10.21
CA ARG A 196 2.51 17.26 -8.98
C ARG A 196 1.44 18.29 -8.61
N GLU A 197 1.62 19.56 -8.96
CA GLU A 197 0.62 20.60 -8.74
C GLU A 197 -0.62 20.37 -9.60
N GLN A 198 -0.43 20.17 -10.90
CA GLN A 198 -1.53 19.82 -11.82
C GLN A 198 -2.24 18.54 -11.39
N ALA A 199 -1.52 17.54 -10.87
CA ALA A 199 -2.13 16.31 -10.37
C ALA A 199 -3.04 16.60 -9.16
N ARG A 200 -2.61 17.44 -8.23
CA ARG A 200 -3.43 17.88 -7.09
C ARG A 200 -4.64 18.71 -7.54
N ASP A 201 -4.48 19.57 -8.53
CA ASP A 201 -5.60 20.35 -9.09
C ASP A 201 -6.62 19.46 -9.79
N TRP A 202 -6.14 18.47 -10.56
CA TRP A 202 -7.00 17.45 -11.15
C TRP A 202 -7.74 16.64 -10.07
N LEU A 203 -7.07 16.26 -8.98
CA LEU A 203 -7.71 15.59 -7.85
C LEU A 203 -8.79 16.46 -7.20
N ARG A 204 -8.56 17.78 -7.03
CA ARG A 204 -9.59 18.72 -6.53
C ARG A 204 -10.77 18.82 -7.50
N ALA A 205 -10.49 18.99 -8.78
CA ALA A 205 -11.50 19.12 -9.83
C ALA A 205 -12.37 17.87 -9.96
N THR A 206 -11.79 16.69 -9.71
CA THR A 206 -12.50 15.41 -9.67
C THR A 206 -13.07 15.06 -8.29
N GLY A 207 -13.03 16.02 -7.35
CA GLY A 207 -13.71 15.91 -6.06
C GLY A 207 -13.05 14.96 -5.07
N TYR A 208 -11.74 14.71 -5.15
CA TYR A 208 -10.99 14.00 -4.12
C TYR A 208 -11.08 14.75 -2.78
N ARG A 209 -11.27 13.99 -1.69
CA ARG A 209 -11.36 14.52 -0.32
C ARG A 209 -10.51 13.64 0.58
N PRO A 210 -9.47 14.17 1.25
CA PRO A 210 -8.64 13.39 2.14
C PRO A 210 -9.36 13.05 3.44
N THR A 211 -8.84 12.06 4.16
CA THR A 211 -9.28 11.73 5.51
C THR A 211 -8.64 12.69 6.50
N THR A 212 -9.41 13.17 7.48
CA THR A 212 -8.87 13.84 8.67
C THR A 212 -8.72 12.82 9.78
N VAL A 213 -7.48 12.53 10.17
CA VAL A 213 -7.18 11.73 11.36
C VAL A 213 -6.93 12.64 12.56
N GLN A 214 -7.40 12.23 13.73
CA GLN A 214 -7.15 12.94 14.98
C GLN A 214 -5.87 12.42 15.60
N VAL A 215 -4.84 13.25 15.68
CA VAL A 215 -3.56 12.89 16.30
C VAL A 215 -3.31 13.83 17.47
N PRO A 216 -3.54 13.41 18.73
CA PRO A 216 -3.30 14.21 19.92
C PRO A 216 -1.87 14.79 20.00
N ALA A 217 -1.71 15.90 20.72
CA ALA A 217 -0.44 16.63 20.77
C ALA A 217 0.74 15.78 21.26
N MET A 218 0.54 14.94 22.28
CA MET A 218 1.57 14.03 22.80
C MET A 218 2.00 12.98 21.78
N GLN A 219 1.06 12.44 21.01
CA GLN A 219 1.37 11.49 19.94
C GLN A 219 2.14 12.18 18.80
N ARG A 220 1.78 13.42 18.43
CA ARG A 220 2.54 14.19 17.42
C ARG A 220 3.97 14.48 17.88
N LEU A 221 4.16 14.83 19.15
CA LEU A 221 5.49 15.08 19.71
C LEU A 221 6.34 13.80 19.69
N ALA A 222 5.79 12.69 20.19
CA ALA A 222 6.47 11.38 20.18
C ALA A 222 6.83 10.97 18.75
N ALA A 223 5.89 11.15 17.81
CA ALA A 223 6.10 10.81 16.41
C ALA A 223 7.25 11.60 15.76
N ARG A 224 7.34 12.91 16.02
CA ARG A 224 8.43 13.75 15.49
C ARG A 224 9.81 13.40 16.05
N ILE A 225 9.87 12.91 17.28
CA ILE A 225 11.14 12.55 17.94
C ILE A 225 11.58 11.14 17.54
N GLY A 226 10.62 10.23 17.32
CA GLY A 226 10.90 8.80 17.15
C GLY A 226 10.79 8.26 15.72
N MET A 227 10.19 8.99 14.77
CA MET A 227 9.92 8.49 13.41
C MET A 227 10.46 9.43 12.34
N ALA A 228 11.50 8.98 11.62
CA ALA A 228 12.16 9.76 10.57
C ALA A 228 11.20 10.22 9.46
N HIS A 229 10.15 9.45 9.18
CA HIS A 229 9.20 9.68 8.10
C HIS A 229 7.91 10.40 8.53
N ILE A 230 7.92 11.11 9.67
CA ILE A 230 6.75 11.88 10.12
C ILE A 230 7.11 13.35 10.31
N ALA A 231 6.44 14.19 9.52
CA ALA A 231 6.45 15.63 9.65
C ALA A 231 5.02 16.18 9.66
N PHE A 232 4.84 17.35 10.27
CA PHE A 232 3.56 18.06 10.36
C PHE A 232 3.72 19.54 9.98
N ASP A 233 4.85 19.92 9.39
CA ASP A 233 5.18 21.29 9.02
C ASP A 233 4.50 21.74 7.72
N ASP A 234 3.91 20.81 6.97
CA ASP A 234 3.20 21.08 5.73
C ASP A 234 1.66 21.12 5.88
N HIS A 235 1.12 20.84 7.08
CA HIS A 235 -0.30 21.04 7.38
C HIS A 235 -0.65 22.50 7.70
N PRO A 236 -1.87 22.97 7.35
CA PRO A 236 -2.36 24.27 7.77
C PRO A 236 -2.32 24.42 9.30
N PHE A 237 -1.75 25.52 9.78
CA PHE A 237 -1.47 25.73 11.19
C PHE A 237 -2.68 25.48 12.10
N GLY A 238 -3.85 26.04 11.75
CA GLY A 238 -5.07 25.88 12.55
C GLY A 238 -5.53 24.43 12.69
N ARG A 239 -5.50 23.65 11.60
CA ARG A 239 -5.87 22.22 11.61
C ARG A 239 -4.87 21.41 12.44
N ARG A 240 -3.57 21.65 12.23
CA ARG A 240 -2.50 21.01 12.99
C ARG A 240 -2.61 21.27 14.50
N MET A 241 -2.90 22.50 14.91
CA MET A 241 -3.06 22.84 16.33
C MET A 241 -4.31 22.22 16.93
N ALA A 242 -5.39 22.09 16.14
CA ALA A 242 -6.57 21.33 16.52
C ALA A 242 -6.37 19.80 16.52
N GLY A 243 -5.18 19.30 16.14
CA GLY A 243 -4.90 17.86 16.00
C GLY A 243 -5.57 17.19 14.81
N GLN A 244 -6.10 17.98 13.89
CA GLN A 244 -6.72 17.55 12.65
C GLN A 244 -5.65 17.42 11.58
N ILE A 245 -5.27 16.19 11.25
CA ILE A 245 -4.21 15.89 10.28
C ILE A 245 -4.88 15.32 9.04
N ASP A 246 -4.88 16.07 7.95
CA ASP A 246 -5.43 15.60 6.69
C ASP A 246 -4.36 14.82 5.93
N THR A 247 -4.70 13.62 5.46
CA THR A 247 -3.79 12.75 4.72
C THR A 247 -4.56 11.82 3.76
N VAL A 248 -3.86 11.29 2.77
CA VAL A 248 -4.42 10.32 1.80
C VAL A 248 -4.50 8.93 2.43
N THR A 249 -5.70 8.44 2.70
CA THR A 249 -5.90 7.05 3.15
C THR A 249 -6.55 6.23 2.04
N VAL A 250 -6.40 4.92 2.07
CA VAL A 250 -7.05 4.02 1.11
C VAL A 250 -8.57 4.23 1.12
N GLU A 251 -9.17 4.41 2.29
CA GLU A 251 -10.61 4.67 2.45
C GLU A 251 -11.03 5.94 1.72
N SER A 252 -10.25 7.03 1.84
CA SER A 252 -10.51 8.27 1.10
C SER A 252 -10.42 8.08 -0.40
N VAL A 253 -9.50 7.22 -0.87
CA VAL A 253 -9.29 6.94 -2.29
C VAL A 253 -10.43 6.10 -2.84
N PHE A 254 -10.84 5.03 -2.15
CA PHE A 254 -11.97 4.20 -2.58
C PHE A 254 -13.29 5.00 -2.58
N ALA A 255 -13.56 5.77 -1.52
CA ALA A 255 -14.74 6.63 -1.48
C ALA A 255 -14.72 7.70 -2.58
N TRP A 256 -13.54 8.18 -2.97
CA TRP A 256 -13.40 9.10 -4.10
C TRP A 256 -13.64 8.42 -5.44
N LEU A 257 -13.04 7.26 -5.71
CA LEU A 257 -13.24 6.53 -6.97
C LEU A 257 -14.71 6.27 -7.25
N GLU A 258 -15.45 5.79 -6.24
CA GLU A 258 -16.87 5.52 -6.35
C GLU A 258 -17.67 6.81 -6.59
N ARG A 259 -17.46 7.84 -5.74
CA ARG A 259 -18.18 9.12 -5.85
C ARG A 259 -17.93 9.82 -7.18
N ALA A 260 -16.69 9.78 -7.68
CA ALA A 260 -16.29 10.38 -8.95
C ALA A 260 -16.61 9.50 -10.16
N ARG A 261 -17.15 8.29 -9.96
CA ARG A 261 -17.39 7.28 -11.01
C ARG A 261 -16.15 6.94 -11.82
N LEU A 262 -14.99 6.98 -11.17
CA LEU A 262 -13.69 6.62 -11.74
C LEU A 262 -13.33 5.16 -11.48
N GLY A 263 -14.09 4.48 -10.62
CA GLY A 263 -13.96 3.06 -10.35
C GLY A 263 -15.25 2.49 -9.77
N GLU A 264 -15.27 1.17 -9.68
CA GLU A 264 -16.33 0.44 -9.02
C GLU A 264 -16.22 0.54 -7.49
N ALA A 265 -17.29 0.16 -6.80
CA ALA A 265 -17.29 0.07 -5.35
C ALA A 265 -16.19 -0.91 -4.86
N PRO A 266 -15.48 -0.57 -3.77
CA PRO A 266 -14.41 -1.40 -3.25
C PRO A 266 -14.94 -2.75 -2.74
N ARG A 267 -14.17 -3.80 -2.96
CA ARG A 267 -14.48 -5.18 -2.55
C ARG A 267 -13.36 -5.73 -1.70
N VAL A 268 -13.71 -6.34 -0.58
CA VAL A 268 -12.75 -7.08 0.25
C VAL A 268 -12.54 -8.47 -0.33
N LEU A 269 -11.28 -8.85 -0.53
CA LEU A 269 -10.84 -10.15 -0.98
C LEU A 269 -10.20 -10.89 0.20
N PRO A 270 -10.92 -11.79 0.88
CA PRO A 270 -10.35 -12.59 1.95
C PRO A 270 -9.39 -13.62 1.37
N SER A 271 -8.47 -14.12 2.20
CA SER A 271 -7.74 -15.35 1.90
C SER A 271 -8.73 -16.51 1.85
N ARG A 272 -8.92 -17.09 0.66
CA ARG A 272 -9.67 -18.34 0.47
C ARG A 272 -8.67 -19.48 0.41
N ALA A 273 -9.00 -20.60 1.06
CA ALA A 273 -8.28 -21.84 0.86
C ALA A 273 -8.20 -22.12 -0.64
N VAL A 274 -7.00 -22.49 -1.12
CA VAL A 274 -6.84 -22.99 -2.47
C VAL A 274 -7.63 -24.30 -2.50
N VAL A 275 -8.86 -24.26 -3.00
CA VAL A 275 -9.56 -25.47 -3.39
C VAL A 275 -8.70 -26.06 -4.48
N GLU A 276 -8.07 -27.21 -4.20
CA GLU A 276 -7.40 -28.01 -5.22
C GLU A 276 -8.37 -28.10 -6.39
N ARG A 277 -8.05 -27.40 -7.49
CA ARG A 277 -8.72 -27.66 -8.75
C ARG A 277 -8.42 -29.12 -9.01
N GLU A 278 -9.47 -29.94 -8.88
CA GLU A 278 -9.47 -31.35 -9.24
C GLU A 278 -8.59 -31.52 -10.47
N SER A 279 -7.46 -32.18 -10.25
CA SER A 279 -6.41 -32.34 -11.23
C SER A 279 -7.03 -32.99 -12.44
N ARG A 280 -7.19 -32.23 -13.54
CA ARG A 280 -7.51 -32.86 -14.82
C ARG A 280 -6.41 -33.89 -15.08
N PRO A 281 -6.76 -35.17 -15.32
CA PRO A 281 -5.75 -36.19 -15.54
C PRO A 281 -4.92 -35.77 -16.74
N VAL A 282 -3.61 -35.67 -16.52
CA VAL A 282 -2.64 -35.47 -17.59
C VAL A 282 -2.57 -36.82 -18.31
N GLU A 283 -3.19 -36.92 -19.49
CA GLU A 283 -2.97 -38.05 -20.39
C GLU A 283 -1.50 -38.03 -20.81
N ARG A 284 -0.69 -38.91 -20.21
CA ARG A 284 0.63 -39.24 -20.72
C ARG A 284 0.45 -40.32 -21.77
N MET A 285 0.85 -40.02 -22.99
CA MET A 285 1.00 -41.01 -24.04
C MET A 285 2.17 -41.93 -23.67
N SER A 286 1.88 -43.23 -23.49
CA SER A 286 2.93 -44.22 -23.28
C SER A 286 3.72 -44.43 -24.57
N ALA A 287 4.98 -44.88 -24.46
CA ALA A 287 5.84 -45.17 -25.60
C ALA A 287 5.29 -46.26 -26.55
N ASP A 288 4.25 -46.99 -26.14
CA ASP A 288 3.58 -48.05 -26.91
C ASP A 288 2.16 -47.67 -27.39
N GLY A 289 1.76 -46.39 -27.30
CA GLY A 289 0.52 -45.89 -27.93
C GLY A 289 -0.79 -46.26 -27.23
N GLY A 290 -0.75 -46.72 -25.97
CA GLY A 290 -1.94 -47.01 -25.16
C GLY A 290 -2.23 -45.97 -24.07
N LEU A 291 -3.47 -45.46 -24.01
CA LEU A 291 -3.97 -44.61 -22.92
C LEU A 291 -4.16 -45.44 -21.63
N GLN A 292 -3.42 -45.14 -20.57
CA GLN A 292 -3.70 -45.62 -19.22
C GLN A 292 -4.02 -44.46 -18.29
N THR A 293 -5.18 -44.53 -17.64
CA THR A 293 -5.59 -43.63 -16.56
C THR A 293 -5.08 -44.19 -15.24
N GLN A 294 -4.16 -43.49 -14.59
CA GLN A 294 -3.72 -43.80 -13.22
C GLN A 294 -4.23 -42.73 -12.26
N THR A 295 -5.10 -43.13 -11.33
CA THR A 295 -5.52 -42.31 -10.20
C THR A 295 -4.48 -42.47 -9.10
N LEU A 296 -3.68 -41.42 -8.84
CA LEU A 296 -2.77 -41.41 -7.69
C LEU A 296 -3.62 -41.17 -6.41
N ARG A 297 -3.51 -42.08 -5.44
CA ARG A 297 -4.03 -41.92 -4.07
C ARG A 297 -3.12 -41.01 -3.24
#